data_AF-A0A2E4MTS0-F1
#
_entry.id   AF-A0A2E4MTS0-F1
#
_cell.length_a   1.000
_cell.length_b   1.000
_cell.length_c   1.000
_cell.angle_alpha   90.00
_cell.angle_beta   90.00
_cell.angle_gamma   90.00
#
_symmetry.space_group_name_H-M   'P 1'
#
loop_
_entity.id
_entity.type
_entity.pdbx_description
1 polymer ?
#
loop_
_entity_poly.entity_id
_entity_poly.type
_entity_poly.pdbx_seq_one_letter_code
_entity_poly.pdbx_strand_id
1 'polypeptide(L)' 'MSSTRTRSKDTGWCTAEIREIQFHRVAIPGICPTRVAPIGGHEGNKVGSEYLLLDLMTDGGVVGLGEISDIESYWGTVA' A
#
# COMPACT_ATOMS: atom_id res chain seq x y z
N MET A 1 42.05 37.31 1.95
CA MET A 1 41.89 35.95 2.53
C MET A 1 40.54 35.42 2.08
N SER A 2 40.56 34.46 1.15
CA SER A 2 39.37 33.87 0.53
C SER A 2 38.78 32.82 1.47
N SER A 3 37.53 33.01 1.90
CA SER A 3 36.79 32.01 2.66
C SER A 3 36.07 31.09 1.67
N THR A 4 36.62 29.89 1.50
CA THR A 4 36.05 28.85 0.65
C THR A 4 34.80 28.29 1.31
N ARG A 5 33.61 28.73 0.87
CA ARG A 5 32.36 28.01 1.14
C ARG A 5 32.39 26.70 0.35
N THR A 6 32.73 25.60 1.01
CA THR A 6 32.47 24.26 0.51
C THR A 6 30.95 24.07 0.48
N ARG A 7 30.33 24.22 -0.69
CA ARG A 7 29.00 23.64 -0.93
C ARG A 7 29.19 22.13 -0.99
N SER A 8 28.78 21.40 0.05
CA SER A 8 28.54 19.97 -0.13
C SER A 8 27.42 19.84 -1.15
N LYS A 9 27.66 19.02 -2.18
CA LYS A 9 26.59 18.55 -3.07
C LYS A 9 25.89 17.40 -2.37
N ASP A 10 25.27 17.68 -1.24
CA ASP A 10 24.29 16.76 -0.67
C ASP A 10 23.01 16.99 -1.46
N THR A 11 22.71 16.09 -2.39
CA THR A 11 21.31 15.94 -2.79
C THR A 11 20.61 15.42 -1.54
N GLY A 12 20.14 16.34 -0.70
CA GLY A 12 19.53 16.09 0.60
C GLY A 12 18.18 15.42 0.44
N TRP A 13 18.16 14.21 -0.12
CA TRP A 13 17.06 13.29 0.03
C TRP A 13 17.04 12.95 1.51
N CYS A 14 16.17 13.61 2.26
CA CYS A 14 15.80 13.17 3.59
C CYS A 14 15.31 11.72 3.41
N THR A 15 16.09 10.76 3.87
CA THR A 15 15.72 9.35 3.82
C THR A 15 14.57 9.17 4.78
N ALA A 16 13.34 9.20 4.28
CA ALA A 16 12.16 8.93 5.06
C ALA A 16 12.14 7.43 5.37
N GLU A 17 12.30 7.06 6.64
CA GLU A 17 12.23 5.67 7.08
C GLU A 17 10.79 5.34 7.49
N ILE A 18 10.26 4.21 7.02
CA ILE A 18 8.96 3.71 7.49
C ILE A 18 9.12 3.24 8.93
N ARG A 19 8.35 3.82 9.84
CA ARG A 19 8.36 3.50 11.28
C ARG A 19 7.16 2.66 11.69
N GLU A 20 6.04 2.84 11.01
CA GLU A 20 4.79 2.17 11.34
C GLU A 20 4.06 1.79 10.06
N ILE A 21 3.44 0.61 10.10
CA ILE A 21 2.54 0.11 9.07
C ILE A 21 1.23 -0.25 9.75
N GLN A 22 0.16 0.44 9.41
CA GLN A 22 -1.19 0.10 9.86
C GLN A 22 -1.90 -0.65 8.76
N PHE A 23 -2.56 -1.76 9.12
CA PHE A 23 -3.32 -2.58 8.20
C PHE A 23 -4.81 -2.43 8.48
N HIS A 24 -5.58 -2.15 7.44
CA HIS A 24 -7.03 -2.07 7.50
C HIS A 24 -7.63 -3.09 6.55
N ARG A 25 -8.48 -3.99 7.07
CA ARG A 25 -9.23 -4.92 6.22
C ARG A 25 -10.59 -4.30 5.91
N VAL A 26 -10.89 -4.14 4.63
CA VAL A 26 -12.13 -3.51 4.15
C VAL A 26 -12.86 -4.47 3.23
N ALA A 27 -14.15 -4.67 3.49
CA ALA A 27 -15.05 -5.41 2.61
C ALA A 27 -15.99 -4.43 1.90
N ILE A 28 -16.03 -4.50 0.56
CA ILE A 28 -16.86 -3.65 -0.27
C ILE A 28 -17.89 -4.53 -1.00
N PRO A 29 -19.21 -4.31 -0.80
CA PRO A 29 -20.23 -5.06 -1.50
C PRO A 29 -20.20 -4.75 -3.01
N GLY A 30 -20.48 -5.75 -3.84
CA GLY A 30 -20.62 -5.56 -5.28
C GLY A 30 -21.87 -4.73 -5.58
N ILE A 31 -21.68 -3.53 -6.13
CA ILE A 31 -22.78 -2.64 -6.51
C ILE A 31 -23.35 -3.02 -7.89
N CYS A 32 -22.54 -3.68 -8.72
CA CYS A 32 -22.95 -4.21 -10.02
C CYS A 32 -22.20 -5.53 -10.33
N PRO A 33 -22.72 -6.35 -11.25
CA PRO A 33 -22.03 -7.57 -11.68
C PRO A 33 -20.72 -7.23 -12.40
N THR A 34 -19.59 -7.49 -11.75
CA THR A 34 -18.28 -7.35 -12.38
C THR A 34 -18.07 -8.51 -13.34
N ARG A 35 -17.96 -8.22 -14.64
CA ARG A 35 -17.55 -9.22 -15.64
C ARG A 35 -16.05 -9.47 -15.48
N VAL A 36 -15.70 -10.59 -14.86
CA VAL A 36 -14.31 -11.07 -14.78
C VAL A 36 -13.95 -11.74 -16.10
N ALA A 37 -12.73 -11.52 -16.60
CA ALA A 37 -12.25 -12.21 -17.79
C ALA A 37 -12.28 -13.74 -17.56
N PRO A 38 -12.58 -14.57 -18.58
CA PRO A 38 -12.72 -16.02 -18.41
C PRO A 38 -11.48 -16.71 -17.80
N ILE A 39 -10.30 -16.11 -17.98
CA ILE A 39 -9.00 -16.58 -17.49
C ILE A 39 -8.71 -16.14 -16.04
N GLY A 40 -9.55 -15.28 -15.44
CA GLY A 40 -9.36 -14.67 -14.12
C GLY A 40 -9.96 -15.43 -12.93
N GLY A 41 -10.39 -16.68 -13.14
CA GLY A 41 -10.48 -17.67 -12.05
C GLY A 41 -11.61 -17.52 -11.02
N HIS A 42 -12.63 -16.70 -11.24
CA HIS A 42 -13.81 -16.69 -10.37
C HIS A 42 -15.02 -17.23 -11.15
N GLU A 43 -15.30 -18.53 -10.99
CA GLU A 43 -16.53 -19.11 -11.48
C GLU A 43 -17.71 -18.55 -10.66
N GLY A 44 -18.49 -17.68 -11.29
CA GLY A 44 -19.59 -16.97 -10.64
C GLY A 44 -19.33 -15.47 -10.54
N ASN A 45 -20.38 -14.68 -10.72
CA ASN A 45 -20.30 -13.23 -10.61
C ASN A 45 -19.73 -12.84 -9.23
N LYS A 46 -18.68 -12.01 -9.21
CA LYS A 46 -18.08 -11.49 -7.98
C LYS A 46 -19.14 -10.66 -7.23
N VAL A 47 -19.55 -11.12 -6.05
CA VAL A 47 -20.59 -10.47 -5.21
C VAL A 47 -20.05 -9.35 -4.31
N GLY A 48 -18.73 -9.23 -4.21
CA GLY A 48 -18.03 -8.23 -3.42
C GLY A 48 -16.52 -8.41 -3.51
N SER A 49 -15.77 -7.47 -2.95
CA SER A 49 -14.30 -7.50 -2.88
C SER A 49 -13.84 -7.29 -1.45
N GLU A 50 -12.77 -7.95 -1.08
CA GLU A 50 -12.01 -7.64 0.13
C GLU A 50 -10.66 -7.03 -0.26
N TYR A 51 -10.22 -6.07 0.55
CA TYR A 51 -8.98 -5.33 0.37
C TYR A 51 -8.24 -5.19 1.70
N LEU A 52 -6.91 -5.16 1.62
CA LEU A 52 -6.03 -4.77 2.72
C LEU A 52 -5.45 -3.41 2.33
N LEU A 53 -5.80 -2.39 3.09
CA LEU A 53 -5.22 -1.06 2.96
C LEU A 53 -4.06 -0.93 3.94
N LEU A 54 -2.97 -0.32 3.49
CA LEU A 54 -1.77 -0.09 4.29
C LEU A 54 -1.52 1.40 4.42
N ASP A 55 -1.43 1.89 5.65
CA ASP A 55 -0.90 3.22 5.93
C ASP A 55 0.57 3.09 6.34
N LEU A 56 1.46 3.67 5.56
CA LEU A 56 2.91 3.66 5.79
C LEU A 56 3.32 5.01 6.37
N MET A 57 3.56 5.07 7.67
CA MET A 57 4.01 6.30 8.33
C MET A 57 5.53 6.37 8.37
N THR A 58 6.07 7.48 7.86
CA THR A 58 7.51 7.76 7.96
C THR A 58 7.83 8.66 9.15
N ASP A 59 9.09 8.66 9.58
CA ASP A 59 9.60 9.59 10.60
C ASP A 59 9.51 11.07 10.21
N GLY A 60 9.39 11.37 8.92
CA GLY A 60 9.10 12.70 8.40
C GLY A 60 7.62 13.12 8.45
N GLY A 61 6.73 12.27 8.97
CA GLY A 61 5.28 12.51 9.02
C GLY A 61 4.56 12.35 7.67
N VAL A 62 5.27 11.84 6.65
CA VAL A 62 4.66 11.49 5.35
C VAL A 62 3.94 10.16 5.50
N VAL A 63 2.69 10.11 5.00
CA VAL A 63 1.89 8.88 4.97
C VAL A 63 1.76 8.42 3.53
N GLY A 64 2.28 7.22 3.25
CA GLY A 64 2.03 6.50 1.99
C GLY A 64 0.80 5.61 2.13
N LEU A 65 -0.01 5.51 1.08
CA LEU A 65 -1.16 4.59 1.02
C LEU A 65 -0.84 3.43 0.07
N GLY A 66 -1.05 2.22 0.55
CA GLY A 66 -0.94 0.98 -0.23
C GLY A 66 -2.25 0.19 -0.20
N GLU A 67 -2.42 -0.68 -1.19
CA GLU A 67 -3.59 -1.55 -1.31
C GLU A 67 -3.16 -2.93 -1.84
N ILE A 68 -3.77 -3.97 -1.27
CA ILE A 68 -3.65 -5.35 -1.73
C ILE A 68 -5.06 -5.88 -2.01
N SER A 69 -5.28 -6.32 -3.25
CA SER A 69 -6.51 -6.95 -3.72
C SER A 69 -6.41 -8.47 -3.74
N ASP A 70 -7.54 -9.13 -4.03
CA ASP A 70 -7.64 -10.58 -4.28
C ASP A 70 -7.04 -11.42 -3.16
N ILE A 71 -7.35 -11.02 -1.92
CA ILE A 71 -6.93 -11.68 -0.70
C ILE A 71 -7.42 -13.13 -0.71
N GLU A 72 -6.49 -14.05 -0.55
CA GLU A 72 -6.80 -15.47 -0.47
C GLU A 72 -7.29 -15.85 0.94
N SER A 73 -8.27 -16.75 1.03
CA SER A 73 -8.93 -17.07 2.31
C SER A 73 -8.00 -17.70 3.35
N TYR A 74 -6.88 -18.29 2.92
CA TYR A 74 -5.85 -18.83 3.82
C TYR A 74 -4.80 -17.80 4.24
N TRP A 75 -4.85 -16.56 3.72
CA TRP A 75 -4.02 -15.47 4.23
C TRP A 75 -4.57 -15.06 5.60
N GLY A 76 -4.13 -15.77 6.64
CA GLY A 76 -4.58 -15.62 8.02
C GLY A 76 -3.68 -16.33 9.03
N THR A 77 -3.21 -15.56 10.01
CA THR A 77 -2.29 -15.87 11.12
C THR A 77 -0.87 -16.28 10.74
N VAL A 78 0.04 -15.31 10.75
CA VAL A 78 1.46 -15.58 11.02
C VAL A 78 1.55 -15.85 12.53
N ALA A 79 1.98 -17.07 12.88
CA ALA A 79 2.17 -17.51 14.27
C ALA A 79 3.29 -16.71 14.97
#